data_AF-A0A7W3MXH9-F1
#
_entry.id   AF-A0A7W3MXH9-F1
#
_cell.length_a   1.000
_cell.length_b   1.000
_cell.length_c   1.000
_cell.angle_alpha   90.00
_cell.angle_beta   90.00
_cell.angle_gamma   90.00
#
_symmetry.space_group_name_H-M   'P 1'
#
loop_
_entity.id
_entity.type
_entity.pdbx_description
1 polymer ?
#
loop_
_entity_poly.entity_id
_entity_poly.type
_entity_poly.pdbx_seq_one_letter_code
_entity_poly.pdbx_strand_id
1 'polypeptide(L)'
;MDAVTADQPGPEQDAREELAEFHAGYTAPWLAWAVYQRDPALVAELLEPLDVQSLRALAVVLASQIPRPRTRPDDGVVDEIAVRRAADGDVGPLTRAERAAAVRLMHRRGASWTEIETTLRVSGATISRLVGLKTERKAG
;
A
#
# COMPACT_ATOMS: atom_id res chain seq x y z
N MET A 1 27.45 -32.32 -19.21
CA MET A 1 28.14 -31.62 -18.10
C MET A 1 27.93 -30.14 -18.38
N ASP A 2 26.74 -29.66 -18.02
CA ASP A 2 26.36 -28.27 -18.25
C ASP A 2 26.92 -27.44 -17.10
N ALA A 3 27.83 -26.52 -17.44
CA ALA A 3 28.29 -25.51 -16.53
C ALA A 3 27.09 -24.63 -16.17
N VAL A 4 26.61 -24.77 -14.94
CA VAL A 4 25.71 -23.79 -14.32
C VAL A 4 26.54 -22.52 -14.15
N THR A 5 26.46 -21.64 -15.14
CA THR A 5 26.92 -20.26 -14.99
C THR A 5 26.03 -19.64 -13.93
N ALA A 6 26.51 -19.60 -12.69
CA ALA A 6 25.88 -18.82 -11.63
C ALA A 6 25.75 -17.39 -12.15
N ASP A 7 24.52 -16.93 -12.29
CA ASP A 7 24.16 -15.54 -12.53
C ASP A 7 24.68 -14.75 -11.32
N GLN A 8 25.92 -14.29 -11.41
CA GLN A 8 26.52 -13.55 -10.32
C GLN A 8 25.78 -12.21 -10.24
N PRO A 9 25.22 -11.87 -9.07
CA PRO A 9 24.56 -10.58 -8.87
C PRO A 9 25.51 -9.45 -9.29
N GLY A 10 24.98 -8.46 -10.01
CA GLY A 10 25.78 -7.31 -10.41
C GLY A 10 26.26 -6.51 -9.18
N PRO A 11 27.33 -5.70 -9.30
CA PRO A 11 27.95 -5.00 -8.18
C PRO A 11 26.99 -4.06 -7.40
N GLU A 12 25.92 -3.60 -8.04
CA GLU A 12 24.88 -2.80 -7.38
C GLU A 12 23.94 -3.63 -6.49
N GLN A 13 23.77 -4.91 -6.78
CA GLN A 13 22.93 -5.81 -5.99
C GLN A 13 23.66 -6.22 -4.72
N ASP A 14 24.96 -6.54 -4.82
CA ASP A 14 25.82 -6.84 -3.68
C ASP A 14 25.87 -5.67 -2.69
N ALA A 15 26.08 -4.45 -3.18
CA ALA A 15 26.10 -3.25 -2.35
C ALA A 15 24.77 -3.00 -1.61
N ARG A 16 23.62 -3.36 -2.22
CA ARG A 16 22.31 -3.24 -1.56
C ARG A 16 22.09 -4.31 -0.51
N GLU A 17 22.56 -5.52 -0.76
CA GLU A 17 22.47 -6.64 0.17
C GLU A 17 23.36 -6.40 1.40
N GLU A 18 24.58 -5.92 1.20
CA GLU A 18 25.49 -5.51 2.29
C GLU A 18 24.88 -4.41 3.17
N LEU A 19 24.27 -3.37 2.57
CA LEU A 19 23.56 -2.34 3.34
C LEU A 19 22.37 -2.92 4.11
N ALA A 20 21.61 -3.83 3.51
CA ALA A 20 20.49 -4.48 4.19
C ALA A 20 20.97 -5.34 5.36
N GLU A 21 22.07 -6.08 5.21
CA GLU A 21 22.67 -6.88 6.28
C GLU A 21 23.16 -6.00 7.43
N PHE A 22 23.87 -4.91 7.12
CA PHE A 22 24.29 -3.93 8.13
C PHE A 22 23.11 -3.38 8.93
N HIS A 23 22.05 -2.94 8.24
CA HIS A 23 20.86 -2.40 8.90
C HIS A 23 20.09 -3.46 9.68
N ALA A 24 20.08 -4.71 9.24
CA ALA A 24 19.46 -5.81 9.97
C ALA A 24 20.20 -6.12 11.28
N GLY A 25 21.53 -6.08 11.27
CA GLY A 25 22.36 -6.38 12.44
C GLY A 25 22.46 -5.24 13.45
N TYR A 26 22.45 -3.99 12.97
CA TYR A 26 22.73 -2.83 13.82
C TYR A 26 21.54 -1.87 13.93
N THR A 27 21.13 -1.24 12.83
CA THR A 27 20.19 -0.10 12.88
C THR A 27 18.78 -0.52 13.28
N ALA A 28 18.23 -1.59 12.70
CA ALA A 28 16.84 -1.99 12.94
C ALA A 28 16.57 -2.42 14.39
N PRO A 29 17.42 -3.24 15.07
CA PRO A 29 17.22 -3.58 16.48
C PRO A 29 17.24 -2.36 17.41
N TRP A 30 18.21 -1.45 17.22
CA TRP A 30 18.31 -0.23 18.02
C TRP A 30 17.16 0.74 17.77
N LEU A 31 16.73 0.87 16.51
CA LEU A 31 15.57 1.69 16.16
C LEU A 31 14.29 1.13 16.78
N ALA A 32 14.07 -0.18 16.74
CA ALA A 32 12.92 -0.82 17.38
C ALA A 32 12.93 -0.61 18.90
N TRP A 33 14.09 -0.73 19.54
CA TRP A 33 14.25 -0.45 20.97
C TRP A 33 13.97 1.02 21.29
N ALA A 34 14.54 1.97 20.54
CA ALA A 34 14.33 3.41 20.75
C ALA A 34 12.85 3.81 20.61
N VAL A 35 12.15 3.26 19.61
CA VAL A 35 10.70 3.44 19.43
C VAL A 35 9.91 2.87 20.61
N TYR A 36 10.24 1.66 21.07
CA TYR A 36 9.60 1.04 22.23
C TYR A 36 9.75 1.89 23.50
N GLN A 37 10.94 2.44 23.71
CA GLN A 37 11.27 3.32 24.84
C GLN A 37 10.70 4.73 24.69
N ARG A 38 10.07 5.05 23.56
CA ARG A 38 9.56 6.39 23.22
C ARG A 38 10.65 7.46 23.29
N ASP A 39 11.84 7.14 22.79
CA ASP A 39 12.98 8.07 22.74
C ASP A 39 13.09 8.71 21.34
N PRO A 40 12.47 9.88 21.10
CA PRO A 40 12.53 10.53 19.80
C PRO A 40 13.92 11.06 19.47
N ALA A 41 14.77 11.34 20.47
CA ALA A 41 16.12 11.87 20.23
C ALA A 41 17.01 10.79 19.65
N LEU A 42 16.97 9.59 20.24
CA LEU A 42 17.71 8.44 19.71
C LEU A 42 17.18 7.98 18.34
N VAL A 43 15.87 8.06 18.11
CA VAL A 43 15.29 7.80 16.77
C VAL A 43 15.86 8.78 15.74
N ALA A 44 15.93 10.07 16.07
CA ALA A 44 16.52 11.07 15.17
C ALA A 44 18.01 10.79 14.94
N GLU A 45 18.78 10.52 15.99
CA GLU A 45 20.21 10.19 15.90
C GLU A 45 20.48 8.98 14.98
N LEU A 46 19.63 7.96 15.04
CA LEU A 46 19.76 6.76 14.20
C LEU A 46 19.37 6.98 12.75
N LEU A 47 18.47 7.93 12.45
CA LEU A 47 17.90 8.14 11.11
C LEU A 47 18.52 9.32 10.34
N GLU A 48 18.91 10.38 11.04
CA GLU A 48 19.50 11.60 10.46
C GLU A 48 20.74 11.36 9.57
N PRO A 49 21.69 10.47 9.92
CA PRO A 49 22.87 10.25 9.09
C PRO A 49 22.60 9.35 7.87
N LEU A 50 21.41 8.76 7.75
CA LEU A 50 21.13 7.79 6.69
C LEU A 50 20.85 8.49 5.36
N ASP A 51 21.59 8.09 4.34
CA ASP A 51 21.31 8.50 2.97
C ASP A 51 20.10 7.74 2.38
N VAL A 52 19.71 8.11 1.16
CA VAL A 52 18.54 7.53 0.49
C VAL A 52 18.68 6.01 0.26
N GLN A 53 19.91 5.50 0.01
CA GLN A 53 20.11 4.07 -0.22
C GLN A 53 20.02 3.28 1.09
N SER A 54 20.60 3.81 2.15
CA SER A 54 20.55 3.27 3.51
C SER A 54 19.10 3.25 4.03
N LEU A 55 18.34 4.33 3.81
CA LEU A 55 16.92 4.37 4.15
C LEU A 55 16.09 3.33 3.40
N ARG A 56 16.38 3.10 2.10
CA ARG A 56 15.71 2.05 1.31
C ARG A 56 16.03 0.66 1.83
N ALA A 57 17.31 0.39 2.10
CA ALA A 57 17.75 -0.89 2.65
C ALA A 57 17.12 -1.15 4.03
N LEU A 58 17.14 -0.15 4.92
CA LEU A 58 16.48 -0.21 6.22
C LEU A 58 14.97 -0.45 6.09
N ALA A 59 14.29 0.21 5.15
CA ALA A 59 12.87 -0.01 4.92
C ALA A 59 12.56 -1.47 4.50
N VAL A 60 13.40 -2.08 3.66
CA VAL A 60 13.28 -3.50 3.28
C VAL A 60 13.47 -4.41 4.49
N VAL A 61 14.49 -4.14 5.32
CA VAL A 61 14.75 -4.89 6.56
C VAL A 61 13.55 -4.80 7.51
N LEU A 62 13.02 -3.60 7.75
CA LEU A 62 11.86 -3.42 8.62
C LEU A 62 10.62 -4.11 8.06
N ALA A 63 10.40 -4.04 6.74
CA ALA A 63 9.28 -4.71 6.10
C ALA A 63 9.38 -6.25 6.19
N SER A 64 10.57 -6.82 6.15
CA SER A 64 10.76 -8.28 6.26
C SER A 64 10.45 -8.82 7.67
N GLN A 65 10.56 -7.98 8.69
CA GLN A 65 10.23 -8.30 10.08
C GLN A 65 8.73 -8.24 10.39
N ILE A 66 7.94 -7.61 9.51
CA ILE A 66 6.48 -7.55 9.65
C ILE A 66 5.89 -8.83 9.02
N PRO A 67 5.05 -9.59 9.75
CA PRO A 67 4.33 -10.72 9.17
C PRO A 67 3.56 -10.24 7.93
N ARG A 68 3.80 -10.88 6.76
CA ARG A 68 3.28 -10.45 5.45
C ARG A 68 1.85 -9.90 5.56
N PRO A 69 1.66 -8.56 5.49
CA PRO A 69 0.35 -7.98 5.69
C PRO A 69 -0.52 -8.37 4.49
N ARG A 70 -1.62 -9.07 4.76
CA ARG A 70 -2.62 -9.47 3.74
C ARG A 70 -3.50 -8.29 3.29
N THR A 71 -3.42 -7.18 4.02
CA THR A 71 -4.24 -5.98 3.86
C THR A 71 -3.34 -4.76 4.01
N ARG A 72 -3.62 -3.71 3.26
CA ARG A 72 -2.93 -2.42 3.39
C ARG A 72 -3.22 -1.84 4.79
N PRO A 73 -2.30 -1.08 5.42
CA PRO A 73 -2.53 -0.50 6.76
C PRO A 73 -3.76 0.42 6.87
N ASP A 74 -4.23 0.95 5.75
CA ASP A 74 -5.44 1.78 5.63
C ASP A 74 -6.66 1.00 5.09
N ASP A 75 -6.55 -0.31 4.85
CA ASP A 75 -7.71 -1.15 4.51
C ASP A 75 -8.66 -1.21 5.73
N GLY A 76 -9.69 -0.37 5.71
CA GLY A 76 -10.70 -0.26 6.76
C GLY A 76 -10.96 1.18 7.23
N VAL A 77 -10.01 2.09 6.99
CA VAL A 77 -10.20 3.53 7.19
C VAL A 77 -10.59 4.14 5.85
N VAL A 78 -11.72 4.84 5.82
CA VAL A 78 -12.18 5.53 4.62
C VAL A 78 -11.79 6.99 4.74
N ASP A 79 -10.82 7.45 3.94
CA ASP A 79 -10.56 8.88 3.79
C ASP A 79 -11.72 9.53 3.02
N GLU A 80 -12.58 10.26 3.73
CA GLU A 80 -13.74 10.94 3.12
C GLU A 80 -13.36 12.01 2.10
N ILE A 81 -12.16 12.61 2.22
CA ILE A 81 -11.65 13.59 1.27
C ILE A 81 -11.25 12.86 -0.01
N ALA A 82 -10.51 11.75 0.10
CA ALA A 82 -10.15 10.92 -1.04
C ALA A 82 -11.40 10.37 -1.77
N VAL A 83 -12.42 9.94 -1.03
CA VAL A 83 -13.71 9.50 -1.59
C VAL A 83 -14.41 10.61 -2.36
N ARG A 84 -14.41 11.84 -1.83
CA ARG A 84 -15.06 12.98 -2.47
C ARG A 84 -14.35 13.38 -3.75
N ARG A 85 -13.02 13.50 -3.69
CA ARG A 85 -12.16 13.76 -4.85
C ARG A 85 -12.38 12.71 -5.94
N ALA A 86 -12.40 11.44 -5.57
CA ALA A 86 -12.68 10.36 -6.52
C ALA A 86 -14.08 10.43 -7.13
N ALA A 87 -15.11 10.75 -6.33
CA ALA A 87 -16.47 10.92 -6.83
C ALA A 87 -16.62 12.14 -7.76
N ASP A 88 -15.75 13.14 -7.60
CA ASP A 88 -15.69 14.34 -8.44
C ASP A 88 -14.77 14.15 -9.67
N GLY A 89 -14.14 12.98 -9.83
CA GLY A 89 -13.33 12.62 -11.00
C GLY A 89 -11.83 12.80 -10.87
N ASP A 90 -11.33 13.10 -9.67
CA ASP A 90 -9.89 13.14 -9.40
C ASP A 90 -9.33 11.71 -9.26
N VAL A 91 -8.21 11.45 -9.95
CA VAL A 91 -7.62 10.11 -10.07
C VAL A 91 -6.51 9.95 -9.03
N GLY A 92 -6.87 9.36 -7.89
CA GLY A 92 -5.93 8.96 -6.83
C GLY A 92 -5.96 7.46 -6.55
N PRO A 93 -4.92 6.92 -5.88
CA PRO A 93 -4.93 5.55 -5.41
C PRO A 93 -6.01 5.37 -4.33
N LEU A 94 -7.05 4.59 -4.62
CA LEU A 94 -8.12 4.25 -3.67
C LEU A 94 -8.01 2.82 -3.18
N THR A 95 -8.20 2.63 -1.87
CA THR A 95 -8.45 1.32 -1.27
C THR A 95 -9.78 0.73 -1.76
N ARG A 96 -10.01 -0.55 -1.49
CA ARG A 96 -11.28 -1.22 -1.83
C ARG A 96 -12.46 -0.60 -1.07
N ALA A 97 -12.24 -0.17 0.17
CA ALA A 97 -13.26 0.45 1.01
C ALA A 97 -13.63 1.85 0.50
N GLU A 98 -12.64 2.67 0.17
CA GLU A 98 -12.84 4.02 -0.39
C GLU A 98 -13.53 3.97 -1.75
N ARG A 99 -13.13 3.04 -2.62
CA ARG A 99 -13.80 2.84 -3.92
C ARG A 99 -15.27 2.48 -3.73
N ALA A 100 -15.58 1.60 -2.78
CA ALA A 100 -16.97 1.26 -2.45
C ALA A 100 -17.76 2.45 -1.89
N ALA A 101 -17.13 3.29 -1.06
CA ALA A 101 -17.73 4.50 -0.54
C ALA A 101 -17.98 5.54 -1.65
N ALA A 102 -17.04 5.71 -2.60
CA ALA A 102 -17.18 6.58 -3.75
C ALA A 102 -18.31 6.15 -4.69
N VAL A 103 -18.42 4.85 -4.99
CA VAL A 103 -19.56 4.30 -5.76
C VAL A 103 -20.90 4.64 -5.10
N ARG A 104 -21.02 4.40 -3.79
CA ARG A 104 -22.25 4.73 -3.04
C ARG A 104 -22.53 6.23 -3.00
N LEU A 105 -21.49 7.06 -2.91
CA LEU A 105 -21.62 8.52 -2.90
C LEU A 105 -22.12 9.03 -4.26
N MET A 106 -21.50 8.60 -5.37
CA MET A 106 -21.94 8.97 -6.73
C MET A 106 -23.37 8.52 -7.00
N HIS A 107 -23.73 7.28 -6.60
CA HIS A 107 -25.10 6.79 -6.72
C HIS A 107 -26.10 7.64 -5.93
N ARG A 108 -25.79 8.00 -4.67
CA ARG A 108 -26.65 8.90 -3.87
C ARG A 108 -26.78 10.30 -4.48
N ARG A 109 -25.78 10.76 -5.22
CA ARG A 109 -25.82 12.03 -5.97
C ARG A 109 -26.57 11.94 -7.29
N GLY A 110 -27.09 10.76 -7.65
CA GLY A 110 -27.85 10.56 -8.88
C GLY A 110 -27.00 10.35 -10.13
N ALA A 111 -25.69 10.07 -9.98
CA ALA A 111 -24.84 9.71 -11.11
C ALA A 111 -25.36 8.44 -11.80
N SER A 112 -25.37 8.45 -13.12
CA SER A 112 -25.68 7.30 -13.95
C SER A 112 -24.62 6.19 -13.77
N TRP A 113 -24.98 4.97 -14.12
CA TRP A 113 -24.05 3.84 -14.04
C TRP A 113 -22.83 4.06 -14.93
N THR A 114 -23.03 4.55 -16.15
CA THR A 114 -21.95 4.83 -17.10
C THR A 114 -20.97 5.87 -16.54
N GLU A 115 -21.45 6.89 -15.83
CA GLU A 115 -20.58 7.87 -15.18
C GLU A 115 -19.76 7.22 -14.06
N ILE A 116 -20.39 6.42 -13.20
CA ILE A 116 -19.69 5.71 -12.12
C ILE A 116 -18.63 4.74 -12.67
N GLU A 117 -18.96 3.97 -13.72
CA GLU A 117 -18.03 3.05 -14.37
C GLU A 117 -16.81 3.79 -14.92
N THR A 118 -17.05 4.91 -15.61
CA THR A 118 -15.99 5.71 -16.25
C THR A 118 -15.08 6.37 -15.20
N THR A 119 -15.69 7.02 -14.20
CA THR A 119 -14.98 7.78 -13.17
C THR A 119 -14.16 6.89 -12.26
N LEU A 120 -14.73 5.78 -11.78
CA LEU A 120 -14.09 4.92 -10.77
C LEU A 120 -13.44 3.67 -11.34
N ARG A 121 -13.55 3.46 -12.66
CA ARG A 121 -13.04 2.29 -13.40
C ARG A 121 -13.50 0.98 -12.76
N VAL A 122 -14.79 0.89 -12.48
CA VAL A 122 -15.46 -0.29 -11.91
C VAL A 122 -16.48 -0.84 -12.90
N SER A 123 -16.74 -2.14 -12.86
CA SER A 123 -17.77 -2.75 -13.71
C SER A 123 -19.18 -2.51 -13.15
N GLY A 124 -20.19 -2.48 -14.02
CA GLY A 124 -21.60 -2.40 -13.63
C GLY A 124 -22.02 -3.48 -12.63
N ALA A 125 -21.55 -4.72 -12.80
CA ALA A 125 -21.78 -5.80 -11.82
C ALA A 125 -21.22 -5.47 -10.42
N THR A 126 -20.09 -4.76 -10.37
CA THR A 126 -19.51 -4.27 -9.11
C THR A 126 -20.36 -3.15 -8.52
N ILE A 127 -20.89 -2.24 -9.35
CA ILE A 127 -21.80 -1.18 -8.91
C ILE A 127 -23.09 -1.78 -8.31
N SER A 128 -23.76 -2.71 -9.01
CA SER A 128 -24.98 -3.38 -8.52
C SER A 128 -24.76 -3.98 -7.13
N ARG A 129 -23.66 -4.71 -6.98
CA ARG A 129 -23.29 -5.37 -5.73
C ARG A 129 -23.02 -4.38 -4.60
N LEU A 130 -22.37 -3.25 -4.90
CA LEU A 130 -21.97 -2.25 -3.91
C LEU A 130 -23.11 -1.31 -3.48
N VAL A 131 -24.09 -1.08 -4.36
CA VAL A 131 -25.29 -0.29 -4.10
C VAL A 131 -26.39 -1.14 -3.45
N GLY A 132 -26.23 -2.46 -3.40
CA GLY A 132 -27.21 -3.35 -2.76
C GLY A 132 -28.43 -3.65 -3.64
N LEU A 133 -28.34 -3.39 -4.94
CA LEU A 133 -29.32 -3.85 -5.92
C LEU A 133 -29.10 -5.35 -6.08
N LYS A 134 -29.83 -6.16 -5.31
CA LYS A 134 -30.08 -7.56 -5.66
C LYS A 134 -30.64 -7.53 -7.07
N THR A 135 -29.87 -8.00 -8.05
CA THR A 135 -30.45 -8.44 -9.31
C THR A 135 -31.41 -9.57 -8.95
N GLU A 136 -32.70 -9.25 -8.87
CA GLU A 136 -33.73 -10.28 -8.90
C GLU A 136 -33.48 -11.07 -10.18
N ARG A 137 -32.99 -12.30 -10.02
CA ARG A 137 -32.98 -13.27 -11.10
C ARG A 137 -34.43 -13.42 -11.52
N LYS A 138 -34.79 -12.96 -12.72
CA LYS A 138 -36.01 -13.41 -13.39
C LYS A 138 -35.95 -14.94 -13.43
N ALA A 139 -36.70 -15.56 -12.53
CA ALA A 139 -37.07 -16.96 -12.64
C ALA A 139 -38.19 -17.03 -13.67
N GLY A 140 -38.02 -17.92 -14.67
CA GLY A 140 -39.08 -18.51 -15.49
C GLY A 140 -39.94 -17.54 -16.27
#